data_AF-A0A968U9E5-F1
#
_entry.id   AF-A0A968U9E5-F1
#
_cell.length_a   1.000
_cell.length_b   1.000
_cell.length_c   1.000
_cell.angle_alpha   90.00
_cell.angle_beta   90.00
_cell.angle_gamma   90.00
#
_symmetry.space_group_name_H-M   'P 1'
#
loop_
_entity.id
_entity.type
_entity.pdbx_description
1 polymer ?
#
loop_
_entity_poly.entity_id
_entity_poly.type
_entity_poly.pdbx_seq_one_letter_code
_entity_poly.pdbx_strand_id
1 'polypeptide(L)'
;MKRIIRVTLAILFALVMTFGLKVSTASAQVPNLKNDPNCNVNLTDKGPIKNYYQPMQNMRKDASNVIAKLNYADIYRLPPFRLTEKTVRLDVQGKYGDNGRNWQVQVNNMSGNSTIAHANIAGSLESASTIDRQRLVERKFRDALVKSLDSEHSQLLEGNCK
;
A
#
# COMPACT_ATOMS: atom_id res chain seq x y z
N MET A 1 -85.41 15.61 22.59
CA MET A 1 -85.89 14.23 22.86
C MET A 1 -84.83 13.27 22.32
N LYS A 2 -84.06 12.62 23.19
CA LYS A 2 -84.18 11.19 23.57
C LYS A 2 -83.99 10.22 22.38
N ARG A 3 -82.95 9.36 22.53
CA ARG A 3 -82.75 7.99 22.00
C ARG A 3 -82.07 7.84 20.63
N ILE A 4 -81.28 6.79 20.32
CA ILE A 4 -80.42 5.81 21.02
C ILE A 4 -79.92 4.86 19.90
N ILE A 5 -78.63 4.48 19.92
CA ILE A 5 -78.00 3.21 19.45
C ILE A 5 -78.06 2.86 17.94
N ARG A 6 -76.90 2.65 17.29
CA ARG A 6 -76.39 1.32 16.85
C ARG A 6 -75.02 1.38 16.15
N VAL A 7 -74.11 0.65 16.77
CA VAL A 7 -72.79 0.19 16.32
C VAL A 7 -72.94 -0.72 15.10
N THR A 8 -72.15 -0.50 14.05
CA THR A 8 -71.63 -1.60 13.22
C THR A 8 -70.24 -1.25 12.67
N LEU A 9 -69.28 -2.04 13.12
CA LEU A 9 -67.88 -2.11 12.74
C LEU A 9 -67.74 -2.75 11.34
N ALA A 10 -66.92 -2.17 10.46
CA ALA A 10 -66.38 -2.89 9.31
C ALA A 10 -65.00 -2.33 8.96
N ILE A 11 -63.96 -3.06 9.37
CA ILE A 11 -62.54 -2.81 9.09
C ILE A 11 -62.25 -3.32 7.68
N LEU A 12 -61.89 -2.42 6.76
CA LEU A 12 -61.39 -2.79 5.44
C LEU A 12 -59.87 -2.83 5.49
N PHE A 13 -59.31 -4.04 5.50
CA PHE A 13 -57.88 -4.31 5.38
C PHE A 13 -57.42 -4.02 3.95
N ALA A 14 -56.64 -2.96 3.74
CA ALA A 14 -55.89 -2.75 2.51
C ALA A 14 -54.44 -3.23 2.70
N LEU A 15 -54.11 -4.29 1.97
CA LEU A 15 -52.83 -4.97 1.91
C LEU A 15 -51.74 -4.06 1.34
N VAL A 16 -50.90 -3.47 2.21
CA VAL A 16 -49.64 -2.84 1.79
C VAL A 16 -48.61 -3.95 1.61
N MET A 17 -48.41 -4.43 0.38
CA MET A 17 -47.26 -5.26 0.03
C MET A 17 -46.00 -4.43 0.17
N THR A 18 -45.39 -4.48 1.35
CA THR A 18 -44.04 -3.99 1.60
C THR A 18 -43.07 -5.00 0.99
N PHE A 19 -42.55 -4.68 -0.21
CA PHE A 19 -41.35 -5.34 -0.72
C PHE A 19 -40.18 -4.97 0.19
N GLY A 20 -39.92 -5.82 1.19
CA GLY A 20 -38.71 -5.75 1.99
C GLY A 20 -37.51 -6.12 1.12
N LEU A 21 -36.90 -5.13 0.45
CA LEU A 21 -35.52 -5.28 0.01
C LEU A 21 -34.66 -5.47 1.27
N LYS A 22 -34.29 -6.73 1.54
CA LYS A 22 -33.13 -7.01 2.38
C LYS A 22 -31.91 -6.50 1.62
N VAL A 23 -31.48 -5.28 1.93
CA VAL A 23 -30.10 -4.87 1.66
C VAL A 23 -29.24 -5.80 2.53
N SER A 24 -28.80 -6.89 1.94
CA SER A 24 -27.71 -7.67 2.50
C SER A 24 -26.48 -6.77 2.38
N THR A 25 -26.14 -6.08 3.46
CA THR A 25 -24.80 -5.52 3.61
C THR A 25 -23.86 -6.70 3.70
N ALA A 26 -23.45 -7.22 2.55
CA ALA A 26 -22.23 -8.00 2.44
C ALA A 26 -21.11 -7.05 2.86
N SER A 27 -20.82 -7.04 4.16
CA SER A 27 -19.56 -6.55 4.67
C SER A 27 -18.52 -7.40 3.97
N ALA A 28 -17.83 -6.82 2.98
CA ALA A 28 -16.57 -7.36 2.52
C ALA A 28 -15.66 -7.39 3.75
N GLN A 29 -15.57 -8.55 4.40
CA GLN A 29 -14.57 -8.78 5.43
C GLN A 29 -13.24 -8.43 4.78
N VAL A 30 -12.57 -7.40 5.29
CA VAL A 30 -11.18 -7.11 4.92
C VAL A 30 -10.44 -8.42 5.19
N PRO A 31 -9.94 -9.12 4.15
CA PRO A 31 -9.26 -10.38 4.37
C PRO A 31 -8.13 -10.13 5.36
N ASN A 32 -8.01 -10.98 6.38
CA ASN A 32 -6.87 -10.91 7.28
C ASN A 32 -5.62 -11.36 6.49
N LEU A 33 -5.04 -10.43 5.73
CA LEU A 33 -3.88 -10.65 4.85
C LEU A 33 -2.64 -11.12 5.61
N LYS A 34 -2.65 -11.06 6.96
CA LYS A 34 -1.54 -11.55 7.78
C LYS A 34 -1.30 -13.06 7.60
N ASN A 35 -2.33 -13.80 7.21
CA ASN A 35 -2.29 -15.26 7.05
C ASN A 35 -2.80 -15.71 5.66
N ASP A 36 -2.64 -14.90 4.60
CA ASP A 36 -3.02 -15.32 3.25
C ASP A 36 -2.03 -16.40 2.75
N PRO A 37 -2.45 -17.67 2.58
CA PRO A 37 -1.54 -18.73 2.16
C PRO A 37 -1.00 -18.52 0.74
N ASN A 38 -1.65 -17.67 -0.05
CA ASN A 38 -1.25 -17.35 -1.42
C ASN A 38 -0.52 -16.01 -1.53
N CYS A 39 -0.25 -15.33 -0.40
CA CYS A 39 0.52 -14.09 -0.39
C CYS A 39 1.47 -14.05 0.81
N ASN A 40 2.73 -14.41 0.56
CA ASN A 40 3.82 -14.27 1.51
C ASN A 40 4.76 -13.14 1.06
N VAL A 41 5.13 -12.28 2.00
CA VAL A 41 6.03 -11.15 1.76
C VAL A 41 7.05 -11.11 2.89
N ASN A 42 8.31 -11.28 2.53
CA ASN A 42 9.45 -11.33 3.44
C ASN A 42 10.35 -10.12 3.22
N LEU A 43 10.89 -9.59 4.31
CA LEU A 43 11.82 -8.48 4.31
C LEU A 43 13.17 -8.96 4.85
N THR A 44 14.19 -8.90 4.00
CA THR A 44 15.54 -9.41 4.29
C THR A 44 16.53 -8.25 4.31
N ASP A 45 17.35 -8.18 5.35
CA ASP A 45 18.49 -7.25 5.41
C ASP A 45 19.61 -7.73 4.45
N LYS A 46 20.13 -6.82 3.63
CA LYS A 46 21.18 -7.09 2.63
C LYS A 46 22.52 -6.41 2.96
N GLY A 47 22.68 -5.91 4.18
CA GLY A 47 23.88 -5.23 4.65
C GLY A 47 23.93 -3.74 4.28
N PRO A 48 25.05 -3.08 4.57
CA PRO A 48 25.19 -1.62 4.43
C PRO A 48 24.86 -1.09 3.03
N ILE A 49 24.31 0.12 2.97
CA ILE A 49 24.06 0.82 1.71
C ILE A 49 25.40 1.21 1.06
N LYS A 50 25.60 0.84 -0.20
CA LYS A 50 26.73 1.33 -0.98
C LYS A 50 26.56 2.82 -1.28
N ASN A 51 27.63 3.60 -1.17
CA ASN A 51 27.62 5.05 -1.37
C ASN A 51 26.66 5.78 -0.41
N TYR A 52 26.56 5.28 0.82
CA TYR A 52 25.71 5.87 1.85
C TYR A 52 26.13 7.30 2.17
N TYR A 53 25.14 8.16 2.29
CA TYR A 53 25.27 9.52 2.83
C TYR A 53 24.52 9.59 4.15
N GLN A 54 25.10 10.20 5.19
CA GLN A 54 24.40 10.41 6.45
C GLN A 54 23.39 11.56 6.31
N PRO A 55 22.06 11.30 6.28
CA PRO A 55 21.09 12.36 6.06
C PRO A 55 20.89 13.21 7.32
N MET A 56 20.76 14.51 7.14
CA MET A 56 20.25 15.43 8.16
C MET A 56 18.76 15.18 8.43
N GLN A 57 18.24 15.69 9.54
CA GLN A 57 16.85 15.47 9.96
C GLN A 57 15.82 15.92 8.91
N ASN A 58 16.06 17.03 8.22
CA ASN A 58 15.18 17.50 7.13
C ASN A 58 15.16 16.52 5.96
N MET A 59 16.32 15.95 5.57
CA MET A 59 16.41 14.95 4.50
C MET A 59 15.70 13.65 4.89
N ARG A 60 15.78 13.22 6.15
CA ARG A 60 15.01 12.07 6.66
C ARG A 60 13.50 12.31 6.53
N LYS A 61 13.03 13.50 6.93
CA LYS A 61 11.62 13.88 6.78
C LYS A 61 11.17 13.91 5.32
N ASP A 62 11.97 14.52 4.44
CA ASP A 62 11.66 14.58 3.01
C ASP A 62 11.69 13.17 2.38
N ALA A 63 12.58 12.29 2.83
CA ALA A 63 12.63 10.89 2.44
C ALA A 63 11.36 10.13 2.84
N SER A 64 10.92 10.24 4.10
CA SER A 64 9.65 9.65 4.54
C SER A 64 8.47 10.14 3.72
N ASN A 65 8.44 11.45 3.40
CA ASN A 65 7.38 12.05 2.59
C ASN A 65 7.37 11.52 1.15
N VAL A 66 8.54 11.40 0.49
CA VAL A 66 8.59 10.88 -0.88
C VAL A 66 8.28 9.38 -0.94
N ILE A 67 8.71 8.59 0.06
CA ILE A 67 8.37 7.17 0.18
C ILE A 67 6.85 6.99 0.31
N ALA A 68 6.18 7.83 1.10
CA ALA A 68 4.73 7.78 1.29
C ALA A 68 3.93 8.02 0.00
N LYS A 69 4.50 8.67 -1.02
CA LYS A 69 3.85 8.91 -2.32
C LYS A 69 3.85 7.68 -3.24
N LEU A 70 4.76 6.73 -3.01
CA LEU A 70 5.00 5.61 -3.91
C LEU A 70 3.83 4.63 -3.92
N ASN A 71 3.08 4.49 -5.01
CA ASN A 71 1.99 3.50 -5.10
C ASN A 71 2.45 2.17 -5.72
N TYR A 72 1.61 1.14 -5.66
CA TYR A 72 1.91 -0.19 -6.22
C TYR A 72 2.33 -0.16 -7.70
N ALA A 73 1.66 0.64 -8.53
CA ALA A 73 1.98 0.74 -9.96
C ALA A 73 3.34 1.41 -10.19
N ASP A 74 3.72 2.37 -9.33
CA ASP A 74 5.01 3.05 -9.41
C ASP A 74 6.17 2.09 -9.16
N ILE A 75 6.02 1.16 -8.21
CA ILE A 75 7.07 0.24 -7.72
C ILE A 75 7.76 -0.52 -8.84
N TYR A 76 7.03 -0.84 -9.91
CA TYR A 76 7.51 -1.60 -11.06
C TYR A 76 7.80 -0.75 -12.30
N ARG A 77 7.79 0.59 -12.20
CA ARG A 77 8.19 1.47 -13.31
C ARG A 77 9.67 1.24 -13.68
N LEU A 78 10.01 1.56 -14.92
CA LEU A 78 11.39 1.51 -15.41
C LEU A 78 12.08 2.87 -15.20
N PRO A 79 13.43 2.90 -15.10
CA PRO A 79 14.17 4.16 -15.22
C PRO A 79 13.78 4.89 -16.53
N PRO A 80 13.74 6.23 -16.54
CA PRO A 80 14.19 7.16 -15.49
C PRO A 80 13.10 7.59 -14.48
N PHE A 81 12.15 6.72 -14.14
CA PHE A 81 11.10 7.07 -13.17
C PHE A 81 11.66 7.51 -11.81
N ARG A 82 11.14 8.63 -11.31
CA ARG A 82 11.49 9.20 -10.01
C ARG A 82 10.35 10.02 -9.42
N LEU A 83 10.33 10.10 -8.11
CA LEU A 83 9.54 11.03 -7.31
C LEU A 83 10.50 11.97 -6.58
N THR A 84 10.19 13.26 -6.52
CA THR A 84 11.04 14.24 -5.84
C THR A 84 10.30 14.84 -4.65
N GLU A 85 11.04 15.05 -3.56
CA GLU A 85 10.59 15.84 -2.41
C GLU A 85 11.76 16.71 -1.94
N LYS A 86 11.70 18.01 -2.27
CA LYS A 86 12.65 19.03 -1.80
C LYS A 86 14.12 18.59 -1.92
N THR A 87 14.72 18.16 -0.81
CA THR A 87 16.14 17.84 -0.70
C THR A 87 16.51 16.46 -1.26
N VAL A 88 15.53 15.59 -1.51
CA VAL A 88 15.76 14.22 -1.94
C VAL A 88 14.89 13.83 -3.15
N ARG A 89 15.24 12.71 -3.77
CA ARG A 89 14.44 12.01 -4.77
C ARG A 89 14.42 10.52 -4.44
N LEU A 90 13.31 9.85 -4.74
CA LEU A 90 13.18 8.40 -4.77
C LEU A 90 13.12 7.98 -6.23
N ASP A 91 14.07 7.17 -6.68
CA ASP A 91 14.19 6.82 -8.09
C ASP A 91 14.57 5.36 -8.33
N VAL A 92 14.21 4.87 -9.52
CA VAL A 92 14.54 3.53 -9.98
C VAL A 92 15.94 3.56 -10.61
N GLN A 93 16.87 2.83 -10.01
CA GLN A 93 18.26 2.73 -10.46
C GLN A 93 18.47 1.62 -11.50
N GLY A 94 17.54 0.66 -11.58
CA GLY A 94 17.61 -0.40 -12.56
C GLY A 94 16.76 -1.62 -12.22
N LYS A 95 16.99 -2.69 -12.95
CA LYS A 95 16.38 -4.00 -12.69
C LYS A 95 17.05 -4.69 -11.50
N TYR A 96 16.29 -5.51 -10.80
CA TYR A 96 16.77 -6.43 -9.79
C TYR A 96 16.23 -7.82 -10.07
N GLY A 97 17.11 -8.77 -10.40
CA GLY A 97 16.69 -10.10 -10.87
C GLY A 97 15.84 -10.01 -12.13
N ASP A 98 14.71 -10.71 -12.14
CA ASP A 98 13.72 -10.71 -13.23
C ASP A 98 13.02 -9.34 -13.37
N ASN A 99 11.70 -9.29 -13.17
CA ASN A 99 10.92 -8.05 -13.20
C ASN A 99 11.06 -7.19 -11.93
N GLY A 100 12.04 -7.46 -11.07
CA GLY A 100 12.26 -6.67 -9.86
C GLY A 100 12.87 -5.30 -10.13
N ARG A 101 12.89 -4.44 -9.11
CA ARG A 101 13.41 -3.07 -9.19
C ARG A 101 14.37 -2.75 -8.06
N ASN A 102 15.43 -2.03 -8.41
CA ASN A 102 16.36 -1.40 -7.48
C ASN A 102 15.93 0.06 -7.28
N TRP A 103 15.55 0.41 -6.05
CA TRP A 103 15.11 1.74 -5.66
C TRP A 103 16.10 2.38 -4.70
N GLN A 104 16.34 3.68 -4.91
CA GLN A 104 17.15 4.48 -4.01
C GLN A 104 16.44 5.79 -3.67
N VAL A 105 16.54 6.18 -2.40
CA VAL A 105 16.37 7.58 -2.02
C VAL A 105 17.74 8.23 -2.05
N GLN A 106 17.88 9.29 -2.84
CA GLN A 106 19.12 10.01 -3.05
C GLN A 106 18.98 11.49 -2.73
N VAL A 107 20.03 12.09 -2.18
CA VAL A 107 20.12 13.54 -1.98
C VAL A 107 20.27 14.23 -3.34
N ASN A 108 19.51 15.30 -3.54
CA ASN A 108 19.55 16.08 -4.77
C ASN A 108 20.85 16.88 -4.90
N ASN A 109 21.34 17.04 -6.13
CA ASN A 109 22.54 17.82 -6.47
C ASN A 109 23.83 17.35 -5.77
N MET A 110 23.87 16.09 -5.32
CA MET A 110 25.02 15.48 -4.68
C MET A 110 25.64 14.44 -5.62
N SER A 111 26.94 14.54 -5.85
CA SER A 111 27.73 13.55 -6.60
C SER A 111 28.39 12.56 -5.64
N GLY A 112 28.57 11.31 -6.09
CA GLY A 112 29.18 10.24 -5.28
C GLY A 112 28.22 9.69 -4.22
N ASN A 113 28.61 9.81 -2.94
CA ASN A 113 27.82 9.32 -1.81
C ASN A 113 26.56 10.17 -1.64
N SER A 114 25.44 9.72 -2.19
CA SER A 114 24.16 10.43 -2.14
C SER A 114 22.99 9.56 -1.69
N THR A 115 23.17 8.25 -1.57
CA THR A 115 22.09 7.32 -1.24
C THR A 115 21.86 7.31 0.27
N ILE A 116 20.61 7.54 0.70
CA ILE A 116 20.23 7.57 2.12
C ILE A 116 19.28 6.43 2.49
N ALA A 117 18.65 5.80 1.51
CA ALA A 117 17.87 4.58 1.65
C ALA A 117 17.95 3.78 0.35
N HIS A 118 17.94 2.46 0.45
CA HIS A 118 17.98 1.54 -0.68
C HIS A 118 17.15 0.29 -0.40
N ALA A 119 16.26 -0.03 -1.33
CA ALA A 119 15.50 -1.26 -1.27
C ALA A 119 15.39 -1.90 -2.66
N ASN A 120 15.54 -3.21 -2.69
CA ASN A 120 15.18 -4.01 -3.85
C ASN A 120 13.81 -4.65 -3.62
N ILE A 121 13.05 -4.81 -4.70
CA ILE A 121 11.83 -5.63 -4.71
C ILE A 121 11.95 -6.71 -5.78
N ALA A 122 11.58 -7.94 -5.43
CA ALA A 122 11.54 -9.06 -6.35
C ALA A 122 10.37 -8.93 -7.34
N GLY A 123 10.60 -9.38 -8.59
CA GLY A 123 9.58 -9.36 -9.64
C GLY A 123 8.40 -10.32 -9.38
N SER A 124 8.60 -11.37 -8.59
CA SER A 124 7.52 -12.31 -8.21
C SER A 124 6.35 -11.64 -7.50
N LEU A 125 6.58 -10.52 -6.81
CA LEU A 125 5.56 -9.74 -6.13
C LEU A 125 4.74 -8.85 -7.07
N GLU A 126 5.18 -8.65 -8.33
CA GLU A 126 4.44 -7.87 -9.35
C GLU A 126 3.12 -8.56 -9.72
N SER A 127 3.06 -9.88 -9.54
CA SER A 127 1.91 -10.72 -9.85
C SER A 127 0.77 -10.66 -8.82
N ALA A 128 0.84 -9.75 -7.83
CA ALA A 128 -0.22 -9.58 -6.83
C ALA A 128 -1.59 -9.33 -7.50
N SER A 129 -2.43 -10.37 -7.45
CA SER A 129 -3.64 -10.49 -8.28
C SER A 129 -4.84 -9.68 -7.79
N THR A 130 -4.86 -9.29 -6.53
CA THR A 130 -5.97 -8.54 -5.91
C THR A 130 -5.48 -7.21 -5.37
N ILE A 131 -6.38 -6.22 -5.34
CA ILE A 131 -6.11 -4.87 -4.81
C ILE A 131 -5.56 -4.93 -3.37
N ASP A 132 -6.07 -5.86 -2.56
CA ASP A 132 -5.63 -6.02 -1.17
C ASP A 132 -4.20 -6.56 -1.06
N ARG A 133 -3.81 -7.48 -1.94
CA ARG A 133 -2.42 -7.96 -2.03
C ARG A 133 -1.48 -6.90 -2.57
N GLN A 134 -1.92 -6.14 -3.58
CA GLN A 134 -1.17 -5.00 -4.10
C GLN A 134 -0.92 -3.95 -3.00
N ARG A 135 -1.93 -3.64 -2.19
CA ARG A 135 -1.80 -2.75 -1.02
C ARG A 135 -0.86 -3.31 0.05
N LEU A 136 -0.86 -4.63 0.27
CA LEU A 136 0.10 -5.27 1.18
C LEU A 136 1.53 -5.13 0.66
N VAL A 137 1.78 -5.44 -0.61
CA VAL A 137 3.09 -5.29 -1.24
C VAL A 137 3.56 -3.83 -1.21
N GLU A 138 2.69 -2.88 -1.59
CA GLU A 138 2.96 -1.45 -1.53
C GLU A 138 3.37 -1.01 -0.12
N ARG A 139 2.57 -1.35 0.89
CA ARG A 139 2.86 -1.02 2.29
C ARG A 139 4.20 -1.62 2.72
N LYS A 140 4.42 -2.91 2.45
CA LYS A 140 5.64 -3.60 2.85
C LYS A 140 6.89 -3.08 2.14
N PHE A 141 6.75 -2.59 0.91
CA PHE A 141 7.86 -1.98 0.21
C PHE A 141 8.18 -0.57 0.73
N ARG A 142 7.16 0.23 1.06
CA ARG A 142 7.38 1.49 1.80
C ARG A 142 8.06 1.23 3.14
N ASP A 143 7.61 0.21 3.89
CA ASP A 143 8.25 -0.21 5.15
C ASP A 143 9.72 -0.60 4.94
N ALA A 144 10.04 -1.29 3.84
CA ALA A 144 11.43 -1.63 3.48
C ALA A 144 12.30 -0.40 3.26
N LEU A 145 11.80 0.61 2.54
CA LEU A 145 12.52 1.87 2.30
C LEU A 145 12.69 2.67 3.61
N VAL A 146 11.66 2.74 4.46
CA VAL A 146 11.74 3.40 5.77
C VAL A 146 12.75 2.68 6.67
N LYS A 147 12.68 1.34 6.75
CA LYS A 147 13.65 0.55 7.51
C LYS A 147 15.07 0.78 7.02
N SER A 148 15.27 0.86 5.71
CA SER A 148 16.58 1.17 5.12
C SER A 148 17.10 2.56 5.52
N LEU A 149 16.23 3.57 5.53
CA LEU A 149 16.55 4.92 5.97
C LEU A 149 17.02 4.95 7.43
N ASP A 150 16.39 4.15 8.28
CA ASP A 150 16.66 4.12 9.72
C ASP A 150 17.88 3.26 10.09
N SER A 151 18.12 2.17 9.35
CA SER A 151 19.17 1.20 9.66
C SER A 151 20.44 1.35 8.82
N GLU A 152 20.45 2.24 7.82
CA GLU A 152 21.59 2.45 6.91
C GLU A 152 21.94 1.21 6.07
N HIS A 153 21.04 0.23 6.06
CA HIS A 153 21.19 -1.05 5.38
C HIS A 153 20.21 -1.15 4.22
N SER A 154 20.69 -1.77 3.14
CA SER A 154 19.89 -2.20 2.01
C SER A 154 18.85 -3.22 2.47
N GLN A 155 17.61 -3.07 2.02
CA GLN A 155 16.56 -4.07 2.27
C GLN A 155 16.18 -4.80 0.97
N LEU A 156 15.71 -6.03 1.08
CA LEU A 156 15.08 -6.78 -0.01
C LEU A 156 13.67 -7.19 0.40
N LEU A 157 12.69 -6.82 -0.42
CA LEU A 157 11.35 -7.35 -0.33
C LEU A 157 11.14 -8.47 -1.37
N GLU A 158 10.84 -9.67 -0.91
CA GLU A 158 10.68 -10.85 -1.74
C GLU A 158 9.54 -11.75 -1.25
N GLY A 159 9.14 -12.72 -2.06
CA GLY A 159 8.02 -13.62 -1.77
C GLY A 159 7.15 -13.85 -2.99
N ASN A 160 5.90 -14.22 -2.77
CA ASN A 160 4.95 -14.54 -3.82
C ASN A 160 3.54 -14.14 -3.39
N CYS A 161 2.82 -13.44 -4.26
CA CYS A 161 1.42 -13.06 -4.04
C CYS A 161 0.63 -13.33 -5.31
N LYS A 162 -0.14 -14.42 -5.34
CA LYS A 162 -0.90 -14.89 -6.51
C LYS A 162 -2.36 -15.09 -6.21
#